data_AF-A0AAW9KN71-F1
#
_entry.id   AF-A0AAW9KN71-F1
#
_cell.length_a   1.000
_cell.length_b   1.000
_cell.length_c   1.000
_cell.angle_alpha   90.00
_cell.angle_beta   90.00
_cell.angle_gamma   90.00
#
_symmetry.space_group_name_H-M   'P 1'
#
loop_
_entity.id
_entity.type
_entity.pdbx_description
1 polymer ?
#
loop_
_entity_poly.entity_id
_entity_poly.type
_entity_poly.pdbx_seq_one_letter_code
_entity_poly.pdbx_strand_id
1 'polypeptide(L)'
;ANLITKDGYCKGIRIAINKKLVTNKEKKCILAEELGHYHKTVGNITDQSKINNRKQEIIARRWGYEKLISIDNLITCYKKGIPNKYEIAEFFDVTEEFLNESLSYYRDKYGAYYRIDKYIISFDPLWIIEKFEDF
;
A
#
# COMPACT_ATOMS: atom_id res chain seq x y z
N ALA A 1 -18.79 2.75 -9.32
CA ALA A 1 -17.78 2.41 -8.31
C ALA A 1 -18.16 3.16 -7.04
N ASN A 2 -18.48 2.44 -5.97
CA ASN A 2 -18.81 3.05 -4.69
C ASN A 2 -17.56 3.77 -4.19
N LEU A 3 -17.56 5.10 -4.29
CA LEU A 3 -16.60 5.94 -3.59
C LEU A 3 -16.95 5.80 -2.11
N ILE A 4 -16.18 4.99 -1.40
CA ILE A 4 -16.08 5.09 0.06
C ILE A 4 -15.85 6.58 0.34
N THR A 5 -16.76 7.15 1.11
CA THR A 5 -16.83 8.57 1.48
C THR A 5 -15.42 9.09 1.74
N LYS A 6 -14.97 10.10 0.99
CA LYS A 6 -13.60 10.58 1.02
C LYS A 6 -13.20 11.02 2.43
N ASP A 7 -12.55 10.11 3.15
CA ASP A 7 -12.04 10.33 4.50
C ASP A 7 -10.71 11.12 4.50
N GLY A 8 -10.19 11.44 3.31
CA GLY A 8 -9.06 12.31 3.07
C GLY A 8 -9.34 13.35 1.98
N TYR A 9 -8.58 14.44 2.00
CA TYR A 9 -8.58 15.42 0.91
C TYR A 9 -7.26 16.21 0.82
N CYS A 10 -6.59 16.13 -0.33
CA CYS A 10 -5.43 16.93 -0.68
C CYS A 10 -5.80 18.13 -1.57
N LYS A 11 -5.38 19.34 -1.16
CA LYS A 11 -5.51 20.59 -1.94
C LYS A 11 -4.25 21.44 -1.86
N GLY A 12 -3.45 21.41 -2.93
CA GLY A 12 -2.12 22.03 -2.94
C GLY A 12 -1.26 21.41 -1.84
N ILE A 13 -0.70 22.24 -0.95
CA ILE A 13 0.13 21.78 0.18
C ILE A 13 -0.66 21.39 1.44
N ARG A 14 -2.01 21.40 1.38
CA ARG A 14 -2.86 21.12 2.55
C ARG A 14 -3.50 19.74 2.40
N ILE A 15 -3.38 18.93 3.44
CA ILE A 15 -4.03 17.63 3.56
C ILE A 15 -5.03 17.71 4.72
N ALA A 16 -6.25 17.25 4.48
CA ALA A 16 -7.29 17.09 5.47
C ALA A 16 -7.61 15.60 5.65
N ILE A 17 -7.90 15.20 6.89
CA ILE A 17 -8.31 13.85 7.26
C ILE A 17 -9.62 13.97 8.04
N ASN A 18 -10.56 13.06 7.78
CA ASN A 18 -11.86 13.05 8.43
C ASN A 18 -11.70 12.80 9.94
N LYS A 19 -12.16 13.76 10.74
CA LYS A 19 -12.13 13.69 12.20
C LYS A 19 -12.97 12.57 12.81
N LYS A 20 -13.91 11.99 12.04
CA LYS A 20 -14.77 10.88 12.47
C LYS A 20 -14.04 9.53 12.47
N LEU A 21 -12.89 9.42 11.82
CA LEU A 21 -12.07 8.21 11.86
C LEU A 21 -11.64 7.94 13.30
N VAL A 22 -11.93 6.73 13.76
CA VAL A 22 -11.75 6.34 15.16
C VAL A 22 -10.30 5.94 15.39
N THR A 23 -9.70 5.18 14.47
CA THR A 23 -8.38 4.59 14.69
C THR A 23 -7.25 5.41 14.05
N ASN A 24 -6.07 5.38 14.66
CA ASN A 24 -4.87 5.97 14.06
C ASN A 24 -4.39 5.18 12.84
N LYS A 25 -4.67 3.86 12.77
CA LYS A 25 -4.37 3.00 11.61
C LYS A 25 -5.07 3.49 10.35
N GLU A 26 -6.38 3.72 10.44
CA GLU A 26 -7.16 4.27 9.31
C GLU A 26 -6.62 5.62 8.87
N LYS A 27 -6.38 6.53 9.83
CA LYS A 27 -5.83 7.87 9.55
C LYS A 27 -4.48 7.79 8.86
N LYS A 28 -3.61 6.88 9.29
CA LYS A 28 -2.28 6.67 8.70
C LYS A 28 -2.36 6.15 7.26
N CYS A 29 -3.22 5.17 7.01
CA CYS A 29 -3.45 4.64 5.67
C CYS A 29 -3.96 5.73 4.71
N ILE A 30 -4.97 6.50 5.15
CA ILE A 30 -5.53 7.61 4.38
C ILE A 30 -4.50 8.71 4.17
N LEU A 31 -3.73 9.08 5.19
CA LEU A 31 -2.66 10.08 5.05
C LEU A 31 -1.63 9.67 4.00
N ALA A 32 -1.27 8.38 3.93
CA ALA A 32 -0.33 7.89 2.92
C ALA A 32 -0.89 8.05 1.49
N GLU A 33 -2.18 7.79 1.29
CA GLU A 33 -2.86 8.03 0.01
C GLU A 33 -2.90 9.54 -0.35
N GLU A 34 -3.24 10.41 0.61
CA GLU A 34 -3.28 11.87 0.38
C GLU A 34 -1.90 12.48 0.11
N LEU A 35 -0.85 11.95 0.74
CA LEU A 35 0.53 12.30 0.39
C LEU A 35 0.89 11.79 -1.01
N GLY A 36 0.39 10.62 -1.40
CA GLY A 36 0.48 10.13 -2.77
C GLY A 36 -0.14 11.10 -3.77
N HIS A 37 -1.32 11.65 -3.45
CA HIS A 37 -1.97 12.69 -4.25
C HIS A 37 -1.09 13.94 -4.37
N TYR A 38 -0.59 14.45 -3.25
CA TYR A 38 0.33 15.60 -3.24
C TYR A 38 1.55 15.40 -4.15
N HIS A 39 2.13 14.19 -4.18
CA HIS A 39 3.35 13.91 -4.91
C HIS A 39 3.17 13.48 -6.37
N LYS A 40 2.01 12.91 -6.73
CA LYS A 40 1.86 12.17 -7.99
C LYS A 40 0.69 12.61 -8.86
N THR A 41 -0.20 13.46 -8.38
CA THR A 41 -1.38 13.88 -9.16
C THR A 41 -1.32 15.36 -9.51
N VAL A 42 -2.02 15.71 -10.59
CA VAL A 42 -2.11 17.07 -11.11
C VAL A 42 -3.54 17.39 -11.51
N GLY A 43 -3.95 18.64 -11.26
CA GLY A 43 -5.29 19.11 -11.58
C GLY A 43 -6.39 18.49 -10.70
N ASN A 44 -7.64 18.65 -11.13
CA ASN A 44 -8.79 18.11 -10.41
C ASN A 44 -9.17 16.71 -10.94
N ILE A 45 -9.00 15.69 -10.09
CA ILE A 45 -9.28 14.29 -10.43
C ILE A 45 -10.60 13.76 -9.87
N THR A 46 -11.50 14.63 -9.37
CA THR A 46 -12.77 14.19 -8.76
C THR A 46 -13.71 13.49 -9.75
N ASP A 47 -13.61 13.80 -11.04
CA ASP A 47 -14.41 13.18 -12.09
C ASP A 47 -13.84 11.80 -12.49
N GLN A 48 -14.40 10.74 -11.89
CA GLN A 48 -13.94 9.36 -12.08
C GLN A 48 -14.48 8.70 -13.37
N SER A 49 -15.31 9.40 -14.16
CA SER A 49 -15.68 8.93 -15.51
C SER A 49 -14.46 8.95 -16.44
N LYS A 50 -13.51 9.86 -16.18
CA LYS A 50 -12.28 10.03 -16.95
C LYS A 50 -11.26 8.96 -16.57
N ILE A 51 -10.80 8.21 -17.57
CA ILE A 51 -9.76 7.18 -17.42
C ILE A 51 -8.47 7.78 -16.81
N ASN A 52 -8.07 8.98 -17.25
CA ASN A 52 -6.86 9.64 -16.74
C ASN A 52 -6.95 9.95 -15.24
N ASN A 53 -8.13 10.33 -14.75
CA ASN A 53 -8.34 10.60 -13.32
C ASN A 53 -8.25 9.31 -12.50
N ARG A 54 -8.85 8.22 -12.99
CA ARG A 54 -8.72 6.89 -12.37
C ARG A 54 -7.28 6.40 -12.32
N LYS A 55 -6.50 6.63 -13.39
CA LYS A 55 -5.07 6.28 -13.41
C LYS A 55 -4.28 7.06 -12.38
N GLN A 56 -4.55 8.36 -12.24
CA GLN A 56 -3.90 9.20 -11.22
C GLN A 56 -4.24 8.75 -9.80
N GLU A 57 -5.49 8.38 -9.52
CA GLU A 57 -5.92 7.80 -8.24
C GLU A 57 -5.12 6.53 -7.89
N ILE A 58 -5.00 5.61 -8.85
CA ILE A 58 -4.23 4.37 -8.68
C ILE A 58 -2.75 4.67 -8.41
N ILE A 59 -2.16 5.66 -9.09
CA ILE A 59 -0.76 6.03 -8.88
C ILE A 59 -0.55 6.60 -7.46
N ALA A 60 -1.46 7.44 -6.96
CA ALA A 60 -1.41 7.98 -5.61
C ALA A 60 -1.47 6.85 -4.55
N ARG A 61 -2.40 5.90 -4.70
CA ARG A 61 -2.51 4.74 -3.80
C ARG A 61 -1.26 3.87 -3.79
N ARG A 62 -0.73 3.55 -4.98
CA ARG A 62 0.50 2.76 -5.13
C ARG A 62 1.69 3.43 -4.44
N TRP A 63 1.78 4.76 -4.54
CA TRP A 63 2.79 5.51 -3.80
C TRP A 63 2.62 5.34 -2.28
N GLY A 64 1.39 5.40 -1.77
CA GLY A 64 1.10 5.14 -0.36
C GLY A 64 1.50 3.74 0.09
N TYR A 65 1.16 2.72 -0.70
CA TYR A 65 1.53 1.32 -0.43
C TYR A 65 3.05 1.15 -0.30
N GLU A 66 3.84 1.65 -1.27
CA GLU A 66 5.30 1.55 -1.23
C GLU A 66 5.92 2.31 -0.06
N LYS A 67 5.26 3.37 0.44
CA LYS A 67 5.74 4.15 1.59
C LYS A 67 5.51 3.48 2.92
N LEU A 68 4.40 2.79 3.10
CA LEU A 68 4.10 2.11 4.38
C LEU A 68 4.61 0.65 4.38
N ILE A 69 4.56 -0.04 3.25
CA ILE A 69 4.88 -1.47 3.13
C ILE A 69 5.83 -1.65 1.94
N SER A 70 7.13 -1.49 2.15
CA SER A 70 8.14 -1.81 1.13
C SER A 70 8.38 -3.32 1.00
N ILE A 71 9.12 -3.74 -0.03
CA ILE A 71 9.57 -5.13 -0.15
C ILE A 71 10.52 -5.51 1.01
N ASP A 72 11.44 -4.62 1.38
CA ASP A 72 12.35 -4.83 2.52
C ASP A 72 11.60 -5.00 3.85
N ASN A 73 10.50 -4.27 4.01
CA ASN A 73 9.60 -4.40 5.15
C ASN A 73 8.99 -5.81 5.22
N LEU A 74 8.53 -6.37 4.08
CA LEU A 74 8.01 -7.74 4.02
C LEU A 74 9.09 -8.78 4.34
N ILE A 75 10.31 -8.61 3.82
CA ILE A 75 11.46 -9.47 4.16
C ILE A 75 11.77 -9.37 5.66
N THR A 76 11.66 -8.19 6.26
CA THR A 76 11.85 -7.98 7.70
C THR A 76 10.82 -8.74 8.53
N CYS A 77 9.54 -8.72 8.13
CA CYS A 77 8.50 -9.53 8.78
C CYS A 77 8.80 -11.02 8.71
N TYR A 78 9.25 -11.51 7.55
CA TYR A 78 9.69 -12.90 7.38
C TYR A 78 10.85 -13.26 8.32
N LYS A 79 11.90 -12.44 8.37
CA LYS A 79 13.06 -12.64 9.27
C LYS A 79 12.68 -12.65 10.75
N LYS A 80 11.65 -11.89 11.13
CA LYS A 80 11.11 -11.87 12.49
C LYS A 80 10.18 -13.05 12.80
N GLY A 81 9.88 -13.91 11.82
CA GLY A 81 8.97 -15.03 12.00
C GLY A 81 7.51 -14.63 12.19
N ILE A 82 7.10 -13.45 11.68
CA ILE A 82 5.71 -12.99 11.80
C ILE A 82 4.83 -13.88 10.91
N PRO A 83 3.86 -14.63 11.47
CA PRO A 83 3.32 -15.82 10.83
C PRO A 83 2.12 -15.57 9.91
N ASN A 84 1.39 -14.45 10.06
CA ASN A 84 0.13 -14.24 9.35
C ASN A 84 -0.10 -12.77 8.98
N LYS A 85 -1.03 -12.54 8.04
CA LYS A 85 -1.36 -11.19 7.52
C LYS A 85 -1.89 -10.24 8.59
N TYR A 86 -2.63 -10.74 9.58
CA TYR A 86 -3.14 -9.92 10.69
C TYR A 86 -1.97 -9.32 11.48
N GLU A 87 -1.01 -10.16 11.90
CA GLU A 87 0.18 -9.69 12.61
C GLU A 87 1.09 -8.81 11.75
N ILE A 88 1.14 -9.03 10.44
CA ILE A 88 1.84 -8.14 9.51
C ILE A 88 1.16 -6.76 9.45
N ALA A 89 -0.16 -6.71 9.40
CA ALA A 89 -0.91 -5.44 9.42
C ALA A 89 -0.71 -4.70 10.75
N GLU A 90 -0.72 -5.43 11.87
CA GLU A 90 -0.36 -4.88 13.18
C GLU A 90 1.08 -4.36 13.23
N PHE A 91 2.03 -5.11 12.68
CA PHE A 91 3.45 -4.73 12.66
C PHE A 91 3.69 -3.43 11.86
N PHE A 92 3.00 -3.26 10.73
CA PHE A 92 3.05 -2.02 9.96
C PHE A 92 2.13 -0.93 10.47
N ASP A 93 1.29 -1.21 11.47
CA ASP A 93 0.26 -0.32 11.99
C ASP A 93 -0.59 0.24 10.84
N VAL A 94 -1.18 -0.67 10.06
CA VAL A 94 -2.08 -0.39 8.91
C VAL A 94 -3.34 -1.25 9.03
N THR A 95 -4.36 -0.95 8.22
CA THR A 95 -5.54 -1.81 8.12
C THR A 95 -5.22 -3.08 7.31
N GLU A 96 -5.94 -4.17 7.57
CA GLU A 96 -5.82 -5.40 6.77
C GLU A 96 -6.20 -5.16 5.30
N GLU A 97 -7.17 -4.29 5.04
CA GLU A 97 -7.54 -3.87 3.69
C GLU A 97 -6.34 -3.23 2.98
N PHE A 98 -5.68 -2.26 3.62
CA PHE A 98 -4.50 -1.59 3.05
C PHE A 98 -3.36 -2.58 2.78
N LEU A 99 -3.12 -3.53 3.68
CA LEU A 99 -2.13 -4.59 3.47
C LEU A 99 -2.50 -5.46 2.26
N ASN A 100 -3.75 -5.91 2.16
CA ASN A 100 -4.19 -6.76 1.05
C ASN A 100 -4.12 -6.03 -0.30
N GLU A 101 -4.52 -4.76 -0.36
CA GLU A 101 -4.38 -3.93 -1.55
C GLU A 101 -2.90 -3.74 -1.95
N SER A 102 -2.02 -3.53 -0.97
CA SER A 102 -0.57 -3.42 -1.20
C SER A 102 0.03 -4.71 -1.77
N LEU A 103 -0.37 -5.87 -1.25
CA LEU A 103 0.06 -7.18 -1.77
C LEU A 103 -0.47 -7.42 -3.19
N SER A 104 -1.74 -7.07 -3.45
CA SER A 104 -2.33 -7.13 -4.80
C SER A 104 -1.55 -6.24 -5.77
N TYR A 105 -1.21 -5.02 -5.35
CA TYR A 105 -0.37 -4.12 -6.13
C TYR A 105 1.00 -4.74 -6.47
N TYR A 106 1.68 -5.36 -5.50
CA TYR A 106 2.97 -5.99 -5.77
C TYR A 106 2.87 -7.20 -6.69
N ARG A 107 1.78 -7.98 -6.59
CA ARG A 107 1.46 -9.03 -7.56
C ARG A 107 1.29 -8.46 -8.97
N ASP A 108 0.50 -7.39 -9.13
CA ASP A 108 0.30 -6.74 -10.43
C ASP A 108 1.60 -6.17 -11.00
N LYS A 109 2.50 -5.69 -10.12
CA LYS A 109 3.78 -5.09 -10.49
C LYS A 109 4.83 -6.13 -10.90
N TYR A 110 4.95 -7.22 -10.16
CA TYR A 110 6.06 -8.19 -10.31
C TYR A 110 5.62 -9.55 -10.88
N GLY A 111 4.32 -9.81 -10.99
CA GLY A 111 3.77 -11.08 -11.46
C GLY A 111 3.66 -12.12 -10.35
N ALA A 112 3.83 -13.40 -10.73
CA ALA A 112 3.62 -14.53 -9.82
C ALA A 112 4.60 -14.56 -8.63
N TYR A 113 5.84 -14.15 -8.85
CA TYR A 113 6.85 -14.02 -7.80
C TYR A 113 7.87 -12.94 -8.13
N TYR A 114 8.47 -12.35 -7.09
CA TYR A 114 9.55 -11.38 -7.19
C TYR A 114 10.84 -11.95 -6.60
N ARG A 115 11.96 -11.78 -7.31
CA ARG A 115 13.29 -12.20 -6.84
C ARG A 115 14.10 -10.97 -6.49
N ILE A 116 14.63 -10.93 -5.27
CA ILE A 116 15.49 -9.85 -4.78
C ILE A 116 16.56 -10.45 -3.86
N ASP A 117 17.82 -10.24 -4.21
CA ASP A 117 18.98 -10.88 -3.57
C ASP A 117 18.78 -12.41 -3.45
N LYS A 118 18.84 -12.93 -2.23
CA LYS A 118 18.59 -14.33 -1.88
C LYS A 118 17.11 -14.66 -1.62
N TYR A 119 16.20 -13.70 -1.74
CA TYR A 119 14.78 -13.88 -1.44
C TYR A 119 13.93 -14.09 -2.70
N ILE A 120 12.97 -15.02 -2.61
CA ILE A 120 11.83 -15.13 -3.53
C ILE A 120 10.57 -14.83 -2.74
N ILE A 121 9.73 -13.93 -3.26
CA ILE A 121 8.50 -13.48 -2.63
C ILE A 121 7.32 -13.77 -3.57
N SER A 122 6.27 -14.41 -3.06
CA SER A 122 4.93 -14.40 -3.65
C SER A 122 4.03 -13.51 -2.82
N PHE A 123 3.09 -12.84 -3.48
CA PHE A 123 2.13 -11.95 -2.83
C PHE A 123 0.73 -12.54 -2.72
N ASP A 124 0.44 -13.64 -3.44
CA ASP A 124 -0.84 -14.35 -3.38
C ASP A 124 -0.69 -15.87 -3.66
N PRO A 125 -0.70 -16.73 -2.62
CA PRO A 125 -0.62 -16.38 -1.19
C PRO A 125 0.72 -15.71 -0.84
N LEU A 126 0.76 -14.95 0.26
CA LEU A 126 1.99 -14.32 0.74
C LEU A 126 2.93 -15.38 1.32
N TRP A 127 4.08 -15.58 0.68
CA TRP A 127 5.17 -16.41 1.22
C TRP A 127 6.52 -15.86 0.77
N ILE A 128 7.55 -16.09 1.59
CA ILE A 128 8.93 -15.68 1.32
C ILE A 128 9.85 -16.87 1.56
N ILE A 129 10.76 -17.10 0.61
CA ILE A 129 11.78 -18.15 0.70
C ILE A 129 13.15 -17.48 0.61
N GLU A 130 14.03 -17.81 1.55
CA GLU A 130 15.45 -17.48 1.48
C GLU A 130 16.21 -18.64 0.82
N LYS A 131 16.94 -18.35 -0.26
CA LYS A 131 17.85 -19.29 -0.89
C LYS A 131 19.16 -19.31 -0.11
N PHE A 132 19.64 -20.51 0.17
CA PHE A 132 21.02 -20.72 0.57
C PHE A 132 21.83 -20.92 -0.71
N GLU A 133 22.94 -20.20 -0.85
CA GLU A 133 23.96 -20.58 -1.83
C GLU A 133 24.65 -21.82 -1.27
N ASP A 134 24.66 -22.91 -2.03
CA ASP A 134 25.47 -24.08 -1.72
C ASP A 134 26.95 -23.65 -1.79
N PHE A 135 27.71 -23.93 -0.72
CA PHE A 135 29.13 -23.60 -0.58
C PHE A 135 30.02 -24.35 -1.58
#